data_AF-A0AAN7JEX4-F1
#
_entry.id   AF-A0AAN7JEX4-F1
#
_cell.length_a   1.000
_cell.length_b   1.000
_cell.length_c   1.000
_cell.angle_alpha   90.00
_cell.angle_beta   90.00
_cell.angle_gamma   90.00
#
_symmetry.space_group_name_H-M   'P 1'
#
loop_
_entity.id
_entity.type
_entity.pdbx_description
1 polymer ?
#
loop_
_entity_poly.entity_id
_entity_poly.type
_entity_poly.pdbx_seq_one_letter_code
_entity_poly.pdbx_strand_id
1 'polypeptide(L)'
;MAEKQAALEQCGIVPASALFVEVVSRVRNDWEAAFTFFLWAGKQPQYSHGVREYHSMISILAKMRKFDTDWALVNEMRIPGDRPSMVTLHTLQIMIRRYCVVHDVDLVVNAFYSHKKYGLQAEMDEFQGLL
;
A
#
# COMPACT_ATOMS: atom_id res chain seq x y z
N MET A 1 -1.28 4.06 -19.60
CA MET A 1 -1.30 4.76 -18.29
C MET A 1 -1.95 6.15 -18.41
N ALA A 2 -1.47 7.05 -19.28
CA ALA A 2 -2.00 8.42 -19.39
C ALA A 2 -3.50 8.51 -19.78
N GLU A 3 -3.98 7.70 -20.74
CA GLU A 3 -5.38 7.73 -21.18
C GLU A 3 -6.38 7.34 -20.07
N LYS A 4 -6.04 6.33 -19.25
CA LYS A 4 -6.88 5.89 -18.13
C LYS A 4 -7.03 6.99 -17.07
N GLN A 5 -5.97 7.79 -16.86
CA GLN A 5 -6.00 8.90 -15.91
C GLN A 5 -6.83 10.08 -16.42
N ALA A 6 -6.72 10.41 -17.71
CA ALA A 6 -7.54 11.44 -18.35
C ALA A 6 -9.04 11.13 -18.30
N ALA A 7 -9.43 9.86 -18.44
CA ALA A 7 -10.83 9.44 -18.31
C ALA A 7 -11.39 9.70 -16.90
N LEU A 8 -10.60 9.46 -15.85
CA LEU A 8 -11.03 9.69 -14.46
C LEU A 8 -11.26 11.17 -14.16
N GLU A 9 -10.45 12.07 -14.74
CA GLU A 9 -10.61 13.52 -14.60
C GLU A 9 -11.92 14.04 -15.24
N GLN A 10 -12.38 13.39 -16.30
CA GLN A 10 -13.62 13.76 -17.00
C GLN A 10 -14.89 13.22 -16.30
N CYS A 11 -14.77 12.24 -15.40
CA CYS A 11 -15.93 11.61 -14.74
C CYS A 11 -16.52 12.42 -13.58
N GLY A 12 -15.90 13.53 -13.15
CA GLY A 12 -16.43 14.36 -12.05
C GLY A 12 -16.48 13.65 -10.68
N ILE A 13 -15.71 12.58 -10.52
CA ILE A 13 -15.69 11.76 -9.30
C ILE A 13 -14.91 12.53 -8.20
N VAL A 14 -15.54 12.70 -7.04
CA VAL A 14 -14.83 13.15 -5.83
C VAL A 14 -14.32 11.92 -5.09
N PRO A 15 -12.99 11.74 -4.91
CA PRO A 15 -12.49 10.59 -4.19
C PRO A 15 -12.87 10.70 -2.71
N ALA A 16 -13.55 9.67 -2.23
CA ALA A 16 -13.82 9.42 -0.82
C ALA A 16 -13.26 8.04 -0.46
N SER A 17 -12.89 7.83 0.82
CA SER A 17 -12.37 6.53 1.29
C SER A 17 -13.30 5.36 0.94
N ALA A 18 -14.61 5.54 1.09
CA ALA A 18 -15.61 4.51 0.74
C ALA A 18 -15.59 4.15 -0.75
N LEU A 19 -15.54 5.17 -1.62
CA LEU A 19 -15.47 4.96 -3.06
C LEU A 19 -14.16 4.28 -3.48
N PHE A 20 -13.06 4.64 -2.81
CA PHE A 20 -11.77 4.02 -3.09
C PHE A 20 -11.81 2.52 -2.86
N VAL A 21 -12.33 2.09 -1.69
CA VAL A 21 -12.46 0.68 -1.35
C VAL A 21 -13.35 -0.04 -2.37
N GLU A 22 -14.46 0.58 -2.79
CA GLU A 22 -15.35 -0.03 -3.78
C GLU A 22 -14.67 -0.22 -5.13
N VAL A 23 -14.03 0.83 -5.67
CA VAL A 23 -13.33 0.76 -6.96
C VAL A 23 -12.22 -0.29 -6.90
N VAL A 24 -11.36 -0.21 -5.88
CA VAL A 24 -10.24 -1.14 -5.71
C VAL A 24 -10.72 -2.59 -5.53
N SER A 25 -11.86 -2.83 -4.88
CA SER A 25 -12.43 -4.17 -4.76
C SER A 25 -12.79 -4.81 -6.11
N ARG A 26 -13.21 -3.98 -7.08
CA ARG A 26 -13.58 -4.40 -8.44
C ARG A 26 -12.35 -4.62 -9.32
N VAL A 27 -11.31 -3.82 -9.14
CA VAL A 27 -10.06 -3.91 -9.93
C VAL A 27 -8.91 -4.64 -9.23
N ARG A 28 -9.17 -5.34 -8.11
CA ARG A 28 -8.13 -6.01 -7.28
C ARG A 28 -7.24 -7.04 -7.99
N ASN A 29 -7.65 -7.48 -9.19
CA ASN A 29 -6.89 -8.42 -10.02
C ASN A 29 -6.17 -7.75 -11.20
N ASP A 30 -6.39 -6.44 -11.41
CA ASP A 30 -5.70 -5.60 -12.37
C ASP A 30 -4.94 -4.52 -11.59
N TRP A 31 -3.69 -4.81 -11.24
CA TRP A 31 -2.88 -3.90 -10.45
C TRP A 31 -2.62 -2.57 -11.17
N GLU A 32 -2.58 -2.54 -12.50
CA GLU A 32 -2.34 -1.31 -13.27
C GLU A 32 -3.54 -0.37 -13.17
N ALA A 33 -4.76 -0.92 -13.30
CA ALA A 33 -5.98 -0.14 -13.12
C ALA A 33 -6.11 0.36 -11.67
N ALA A 34 -5.87 -0.51 -10.68
CA ALA A 34 -5.90 -0.14 -9.27
C ALA A 34 -4.88 0.96 -8.94
N PHE A 35 -3.65 0.81 -9.44
CA PHE A 35 -2.57 1.76 -9.19
C PHE A 35 -2.78 3.09 -9.92
N THR A 36 -3.32 3.07 -11.14
CA THR A 36 -3.71 4.29 -11.86
C THR A 36 -4.76 5.08 -11.06
N PHE A 37 -5.77 4.39 -10.55
CA PHE A 37 -6.80 5.02 -9.73
C PHE A 37 -6.23 5.54 -8.40
N PHE A 38 -5.33 4.79 -7.76
CA PHE A 38 -4.61 5.23 -6.57
C PHE A 38 -3.87 6.55 -6.82
N LEU A 39 -3.00 6.60 -7.84
CA LEU A 39 -2.26 7.80 -8.19
C LEU A 39 -3.15 8.97 -8.59
N TRP A 40 -4.27 8.73 -9.27
CA TRP A 40 -5.24 9.77 -9.60
C TRP A 40 -5.93 10.33 -8.35
N ALA A 41 -6.38 9.46 -7.45
CA ALA A 41 -7.07 9.88 -6.23
C ALA A 41 -6.15 10.73 -5.36
N GLY A 42 -4.89 10.33 -5.16
CA GLY A 42 -3.89 11.09 -4.38
C GLY A 42 -3.55 12.47 -4.92
N LYS A 43 -3.85 12.77 -6.19
CA LYS A 43 -3.65 14.08 -6.80
C LYS A 43 -4.85 15.02 -6.65
N GLN A 44 -6.00 14.54 -6.16
CA GLN A 44 -7.19 15.36 -6.08
C GLN A 44 -7.08 16.39 -4.94
N PRO A 45 -7.55 17.64 -5.16
CA PRO A 45 -7.59 18.63 -4.10
C PRO A 45 -8.36 18.13 -2.88
N GLN A 46 -7.84 18.40 -1.68
CA GLN A 46 -8.46 18.04 -0.40
C GLN A 46 -8.58 16.52 -0.13
N TYR A 47 -8.00 15.68 -0.97
CA TYR A 47 -7.89 14.25 -0.73
C TYR A 47 -6.46 13.88 -0.33
N SER A 48 -6.32 12.91 0.56
CA SER A 48 -5.06 12.28 0.89
C SER A 48 -5.33 10.83 1.21
N HIS A 49 -4.47 9.93 0.74
CA HIS A 49 -4.60 8.51 1.08
C HIS A 49 -4.46 8.32 2.59
N GLY A 50 -5.38 7.57 3.18
CA GLY A 50 -5.28 7.06 4.53
C GLY A 50 -4.54 5.72 4.57
N VAL A 51 -4.31 5.22 5.79
CA VAL A 51 -3.62 3.94 6.01
C VAL A 51 -4.33 2.78 5.29
N ARG A 52 -5.67 2.81 5.25
CA ARG A 52 -6.49 1.75 4.63
C ARG A 52 -6.30 1.69 3.11
N GLU A 53 -6.21 2.84 2.46
CA GLU A 53 -5.99 2.95 1.03
C GLU A 53 -4.61 2.41 0.65
N TYR A 54 -3.58 2.79 1.41
CA TYR A 54 -2.23 2.25 1.26
C TYR A 54 -2.19 0.73 1.46
N HIS A 55 -2.77 0.22 2.55
CA HIS A 55 -2.82 -1.23 2.83
C HIS A 55 -3.49 -2.01 1.70
N SER A 56 -4.59 -1.47 1.17
CA SER A 56 -5.31 -2.09 0.05
C SER A 56 -4.44 -2.15 -1.21
N MET A 57 -3.76 -1.06 -1.55
CA MET A 57 -2.90 -0.98 -2.74
C MET A 57 -1.65 -1.87 -2.58
N ILE A 58 -1.00 -1.83 -1.42
CA ILE A 58 0.15 -2.68 -1.06
C ILE A 58 -0.24 -4.16 -1.18
N SER A 59 -1.40 -4.57 -0.65
CA SER A 59 -1.84 -5.96 -0.75
C SER A 59 -2.08 -6.41 -2.21
N ILE A 60 -2.50 -5.52 -3.10
CA ILE A 60 -2.68 -5.84 -4.53
C ILE A 60 -1.33 -5.97 -5.22
N LEU A 61 -0.42 -5.01 -5.01
CA LEU A 61 0.93 -5.04 -5.60
C LEU A 61 1.71 -6.27 -5.13
N ALA A 62 1.70 -6.57 -3.84
CA ALA A 62 2.35 -7.74 -3.27
C ALA A 62 1.76 -9.05 -3.82
N LYS A 63 0.43 -9.13 -4.00
CA LYS A 63 -0.23 -10.27 -4.65
C LYS A 63 0.24 -10.44 -6.10
N MET A 64 0.45 -9.35 -6.82
CA MET A 64 0.92 -9.34 -8.22
C MET A 64 2.46 -9.32 -8.35
N ARG A 65 3.17 -9.54 -7.23
CA ARG A 65 4.64 -9.58 -7.15
C ARG A 65 5.34 -8.30 -7.65
N LYS A 66 4.73 -7.15 -7.41
CA LYS A 66 5.28 -5.83 -7.71
C LYS A 66 6.03 -5.26 -6.50
N PHE A 67 7.03 -6.01 -6.04
CA PHE A 67 7.71 -5.80 -4.76
C PHE A 67 8.56 -4.51 -4.69
N ASP A 68 9.04 -4.02 -5.81
CA ASP A 68 9.71 -2.71 -5.82
C ASP A 68 8.69 -1.58 -5.63
N THR A 69 7.49 -1.75 -6.20
CA THR A 69 6.44 -0.74 -6.17
C THR A 69 5.71 -0.70 -4.82
N ASP A 70 5.40 -1.85 -4.22
CA ASP A 70 4.81 -1.84 -2.88
C ASP A 70 5.79 -1.30 -1.82
N TRP A 71 7.08 -1.60 -1.91
CA TRP A 71 8.09 -1.05 -1.02
C TRP A 71 8.26 0.46 -1.20
N ALA A 72 8.18 0.96 -2.45
CA ALA A 72 8.13 2.39 -2.71
C ALA A 72 6.94 3.06 -2.01
N LEU A 73 5.75 2.46 -2.04
CA LEU A 73 4.58 2.97 -1.31
C LEU A 73 4.79 2.95 0.21
N VAL A 74 5.41 1.90 0.78
CA VAL A 74 5.73 1.88 2.22
C VAL A 74 6.69 3.01 2.59
N ASN A 75 7.66 3.32 1.74
CA ASN A 75 8.56 4.47 1.97
C ASN A 75 7.83 5.81 1.81
N GLU A 76 6.84 5.90 0.93
CA GLU A 76 5.97 7.08 0.79
C GLU A 76 5.09 7.30 2.02
N MET A 77 4.61 6.23 2.67
CA MET A 77 3.92 6.33 3.98
C MET A 77 4.80 6.94 5.08
N ARG A 78 6.11 7.03 4.85
CA ARG A 78 7.11 7.64 5.75
C ARG A 78 7.45 9.09 5.36
N ILE A 79 6.72 9.76 4.46
CA ILE A 79 7.13 11.08 3.94
C ILE A 79 7.52 12.02 5.11
N PRO A 80 8.74 12.62 5.07
CA PRO A 80 9.23 13.49 6.13
C PRO A 80 8.45 14.81 6.18
N GLY A 81 8.11 15.27 7.39
CA GLY A 81 7.41 16.54 7.66
C GLY A 81 6.71 16.52 9.02
N ASP A 82 5.74 17.40 9.24
CA ASP A 82 4.94 17.49 10.48
C ASP A 82 3.91 16.34 10.66
N ARG A 83 3.86 15.38 9.72
CA ARG A 83 2.90 14.27 9.80
C ARG A 83 3.58 13.04 10.42
N PRO A 84 2.94 12.38 11.40
CA PRO A 84 3.43 11.12 11.93
C PRO A 84 3.45 10.07 10.81
N SER A 85 4.45 9.17 10.87
CA SER A 85 4.56 8.03 9.97
C SER A 85 3.24 7.26 9.94
N MET A 86 2.76 6.96 8.73
CA MET A 86 1.56 6.14 8.54
C MET A 86 1.89 4.65 8.50
N VAL A 87 3.18 4.30 8.49
CA VAL A 87 3.62 2.90 8.55
C VAL A 87 3.25 2.31 9.90
N THR A 88 2.50 1.21 9.88
CA THR A 88 2.06 0.48 11.08
C THR A 88 2.64 -0.93 11.05
N LEU A 89 2.58 -1.64 12.17
CA LEU A 89 2.91 -3.08 12.19
C LEU A 89 2.09 -3.84 11.15
N HIS A 90 0.80 -3.51 11.01
CA HIS A 90 -0.06 -4.15 10.02
C HIS A 90 0.43 -3.96 8.57
N THR A 91 1.02 -2.80 8.24
CA THR A 91 1.68 -2.60 6.94
C THR A 91 2.76 -3.67 6.72
N LEU A 92 3.63 -3.88 7.71
CA LEU A 92 4.71 -4.87 7.62
C LEU A 92 4.18 -6.31 7.60
N GLN A 93 3.13 -6.60 8.36
CA GLN A 93 2.47 -7.91 8.37
C GLN A 93 1.92 -8.28 6.99
N ILE A 94 1.31 -7.33 6.27
CA ILE A 94 0.84 -7.56 4.90
C ILE A 94 2.00 -7.95 3.99
N MET A 95 3.13 -7.24 4.09
CA MET A 95 4.33 -7.50 3.29
C MET A 95 4.91 -8.88 3.59
N ILE A 96 5.19 -9.18 4.87
CA ILE A 96 5.77 -10.44 5.33
C ILE A 96 4.91 -11.63 4.85
N ARG A 97 3.60 -11.60 5.12
CA ARG A 97 2.69 -12.69 4.70
C ARG A 97 2.75 -12.95 3.20
N ARG A 98 2.86 -11.89 2.38
CA ARG A 98 2.91 -12.03 0.92
C ARG A 98 4.27 -12.50 0.42
N TYR A 99 5.34 -12.07 1.06
CA TYR A 99 6.71 -12.49 0.74
C TYR A 99 6.97 -13.96 1.13
N CYS A 100 6.39 -14.42 2.25
CA CYS A 100 6.45 -15.84 2.64
C CYS A 100 5.83 -16.76 1.59
N VAL A 101 4.73 -16.37 0.95
CA VAL A 101 4.05 -17.16 -0.10
C VAL A 101 4.94 -17.39 -1.32
N VAL A 102 5.90 -16.50 -1.59
CA VAL A 102 6.85 -16.65 -2.70
C VAL A 102 8.19 -17.22 -2.26
N HIS A 103 8.34 -17.59 -0.98
CA HIS A 103 9.55 -18.15 -0.37
C HIS A 103 10.81 -17.28 -0.54
N ASP A 104 10.64 -15.96 -0.65
CA ASP A 104 11.74 -15.00 -0.72
C ASP A 104 12.14 -14.58 0.70
N VAL A 105 13.15 -15.26 1.24
CA VAL A 105 13.61 -15.04 2.62
C VAL A 105 14.20 -13.64 2.80
N ASP A 106 14.88 -13.10 1.80
CA ASP A 106 15.50 -11.78 1.89
C ASP A 106 14.43 -10.69 2.01
N LEU A 107 13.38 -10.78 1.20
CA LEU A 107 12.23 -9.86 1.30
C LEU A 107 11.53 -9.98 2.67
N VAL A 108 11.33 -11.19 3.19
CA VAL A 108 10.71 -11.41 4.51
C VAL A 108 11.56 -10.80 5.62
N VAL A 109 12.86 -11.07 5.62
CA VAL A 109 13.82 -10.58 6.61
C VAL A 109 13.91 -9.05 6.56
N ASN A 110 13.97 -8.48 5.37
CA ASN A 110 13.98 -7.02 5.18
C ASN A 110 12.69 -6.37 5.69
N ALA A 111 11.53 -6.96 5.38
CA ALA A 111 10.23 -6.48 5.86
C ALA A 111 10.14 -6.55 7.40
N PHE A 112 10.59 -7.65 8.01
CA PHE A 112 10.66 -7.79 9.46
C PHE A 112 11.53 -6.69 10.06
N TYR A 113 12.83 -6.63 9.74
CA TYR A 113 13.76 -5.67 10.35
C TYR A 113 13.41 -4.20 10.09
N SER A 114 12.60 -3.90 9.08
CA SER A 114 12.12 -2.55 8.84
C SER A 114 11.28 -1.98 10.00
N HIS A 115 10.71 -2.81 10.88
CA HIS A 115 10.02 -2.35 12.10
C HIS A 115 10.91 -1.40 12.93
N LYS A 116 12.21 -1.72 13.04
CA LYS A 116 13.20 -0.87 13.72
C LYS A 116 13.44 0.45 12.99
N LYS A 117 13.53 0.40 11.65
CA LYS A 117 13.67 1.59 10.79
C LYS A 117 12.50 2.57 10.96
N TYR A 118 11.29 2.04 11.23
CA TYR A 118 10.09 2.85 11.42
C TYR A 118 9.80 3.16 12.91
N GLY A 119 10.69 2.79 13.83
CA GLY A 119 10.48 3.01 15.27
C GLY A 119 9.31 2.22 15.86
N LEU A 120 8.84 1.18 15.14
CA LEU A 120 7.76 0.33 15.57
C LEU A 120 8.32 -0.68 16.58
N GLN A 121 7.82 -0.61 17.81
CA GLN A 121 8.04 -1.66 18.79
C GLN A 121 7.29 -2.88 18.29
N ALA A 122 8.05 -3.89 17.92
CA ALA A 122 7.52 -5.10 17.36
C ALA A 122 8.16 -6.26 18.09
N GLU A 123 7.38 -6.96 18.90
CA GLU A 123 7.85 -8.16 19.59
C GLU A 123 7.75 -9.37 18.66
N MET A 124 8.55 -10.41 18.92
CA MET A 124 8.53 -11.62 18.09
C MET A 124 7.13 -12.24 18.02
N ASP A 125 6.37 -12.15 19.10
CA ASP A 125 5.03 -12.73 19.23
C ASP A 125 4.01 -12.07 18.28
N GLU A 126 4.18 -10.79 17.95
CA GLU A 126 3.32 -10.05 17.03
C GLU A 126 3.52 -10.48 15.55
N PHE A 127 4.63 -11.16 15.26
CA PHE A 127 4.92 -11.75 13.95
C PHE A 127 4.82 -13.27 13.91
N GLN A 128 4.87 -13.97 15.06
CA GLN A 128 4.74 -15.43 15.11
C GLN A 128 3.42 -15.95 14.51
N GLY A 129 2.32 -15.20 14.65
CA GLY A 129 1.03 -15.55 14.04
C GLY A 129 0.93 -15.31 12.52
N LEU A 130 2.04 -15.03 11.85
CA LEU A 130 2.10 -14.73 10.40
C LEU A 130 2.87 -15.76 9.57
N LEU A 131 3.66 -16.62 10.23
CA LEU A 131 4.42 -17.73 9.66
C LEU A 131 3.60 -19.02 9.77
#